data_AF-A0A455UK31-F1
#
_entry.id   AF-A0A455UK31-F1
#
_cell.length_a   1.000
_cell.length_b   1.000
_cell.length_c   1.000
_cell.angle_alpha   90.00
_cell.angle_beta   90.00
_cell.angle_gamma   90.00
#
_symmetry.space_group_name_H-M   'P 1'
#
loop_
_entity.id
_entity.type
_entity.pdbx_description
1 polymer ?
#
loop_
_entity_poly.entity_id
_entity_poly.type
_entity_poly.pdbx_seq_one_letter_code
_entity_poly.pdbx_strand_id
1 'polypeptide(L)'
;MVLTTGGTIASKPSGSGRSQSGALSGEQLLEQVALPQGVDVTLEVISILQKPSNAVTLADLAELHRQGRKALLRADVDGLVITHGTDTLEETAYFLSLTLPADKPCVITGSQRAPHQLGTDAFKNICDAIVAAANPN
;
A
#
# COMPACT_ATOMS: atom_id res chain seq x y z
N MET A 1 9.08 -4.04 2.69
CA MET A 1 8.76 -3.57 1.31
C MET A 1 7.37 -2.94 1.30
N VAL A 2 7.20 -1.82 0.58
CA VAL A 2 5.89 -1.20 0.35
C VAL A 2 5.62 -1.12 -1.15
N LEU A 3 4.54 -1.73 -1.62
CA LEU A 3 4.04 -1.59 -2.99
C LEU A 3 2.84 -0.66 -3.01
N THR A 4 2.80 0.30 -3.93
CA THR A 4 1.65 1.21 -4.05
C THR A 4 0.90 0.97 -5.36
N THR A 5 -0.43 0.98 -5.30
CA THR A 5 -1.29 0.85 -6.49
C THR A 5 -2.09 2.11 -6.83
N GLY A 6 -1.98 3.14 -5.99
CA GLY A 6 -2.70 4.41 -6.11
C GLY A 6 -3.84 4.51 -5.09
N GLY A 7 -5.04 4.86 -5.56
CA GLY A 7 -6.21 5.08 -4.71
C GLY A 7 -6.20 6.38 -3.89
N THR A 8 -7.24 6.53 -3.08
CA THR A 8 -7.48 7.69 -2.20
C THR A 8 -6.29 7.96 -1.27
N ILE A 9 -5.66 6.90 -0.77
CA ILE A 9 -4.52 6.93 0.16
C ILE A 9 -3.27 7.62 -0.41
N ALA A 10 -3.14 7.70 -1.74
CA ALA A 10 -2.05 8.38 -2.42
C ALA A 10 -2.52 9.64 -3.17
N SER A 11 -3.64 10.26 -2.78
CA SER A 11 -4.21 11.39 -3.52
C SER A 11 -3.65 12.76 -3.17
N LYS A 12 -3.50 13.64 -4.18
CA LYS A 12 -3.22 15.08 -3.99
C LYS A 12 -4.47 15.94 -4.21
N PRO A 13 -4.54 17.14 -3.62
CA PRO A 13 -5.53 18.15 -4.01
C PRO A 13 -5.39 18.46 -5.51
N SER A 14 -6.51 18.59 -6.23
CA SER A 14 -6.51 19.19 -7.57
C SER A 14 -7.26 20.52 -7.56
N GLY A 15 -6.96 21.40 -8.51
CA GLY A 15 -7.63 22.70 -8.66
C GLY A 15 -9.14 22.63 -8.96
N SER A 16 -9.68 21.42 -9.21
CA SER A 16 -11.10 21.19 -9.50
C SER A 16 -11.97 20.95 -8.26
N GLY A 17 -11.38 20.93 -7.05
CA GLY A 17 -12.07 20.58 -5.81
C GLY A 17 -12.26 19.08 -5.58
N ARG A 18 -11.90 18.23 -6.55
CA ARG A 18 -11.77 16.77 -6.40
C ARG A 18 -10.32 16.35 -6.17
N SER A 19 -10.11 15.27 -5.42
CA SER A 19 -8.79 14.68 -5.22
C SER A 19 -8.29 13.99 -6.50
N GLN A 20 -7.01 14.17 -6.84
CA GLN A 20 -6.36 13.40 -7.89
C GLN A 20 -5.80 12.10 -7.31
N SER A 21 -6.50 11.00 -7.57
CA SER A 21 -6.14 9.65 -7.07
C SER A 21 -4.74 9.23 -7.52
N GLY A 22 -3.96 8.68 -6.59
CA GLY A 22 -2.61 8.17 -6.86
C GLY A 22 -1.50 9.21 -7.08
N ALA A 23 -1.77 10.52 -7.02
CA ALA A 23 -0.78 11.56 -7.38
C ALA A 23 0.45 11.73 -6.45
N LEU A 24 0.47 11.12 -5.26
CA LEU A 24 1.65 11.03 -4.38
C LEU A 24 2.51 9.82 -4.78
N SER A 25 3.83 9.99 -4.82
CA SER A 25 4.71 8.81 -4.83
C SER A 25 4.64 8.10 -3.48
N GLY A 26 5.01 6.82 -3.44
CA GLY A 26 4.98 6.08 -2.18
C GLY A 26 5.99 6.62 -1.16
N GLU A 27 7.12 7.17 -1.60
CA GLU A 27 8.11 7.82 -0.73
C GLU A 27 7.51 9.06 -0.06
N GLN A 28 6.85 9.93 -0.84
CA GLN A 28 6.16 11.13 -0.32
C GLN A 28 5.04 10.78 0.67
N LEU A 29 4.40 9.63 0.46
CA LEU A 29 3.37 9.13 1.37
C LEU A 29 3.99 8.67 2.69
N LEU A 30 5.14 8.00 2.66
CA LEU A 30 5.83 7.48 3.84
C LEU A 30 6.59 8.55 4.64
N GLU A 31 7.06 9.63 4.01
CA GLU A 31 7.66 10.77 4.71
C GLU A 31 6.75 11.37 5.79
N GLN A 32 5.43 11.21 5.63
CA GLN A 32 4.41 11.72 6.55
C GLN A 32 3.96 10.68 7.59
N VAL A 33 4.47 9.45 7.51
CA VAL A 33 4.12 8.37 8.44
C VAL A 33 5.10 8.39 9.61
N ALA A 34 4.58 8.74 10.79
CA ALA A 34 5.33 8.63 12.03
C ALA A 34 5.24 7.20 12.57
N LEU A 35 6.37 6.49 12.62
CA LEU A 35 6.45 5.17 13.24
C LEU A 35 6.59 5.28 14.77
N PRO A 36 6.05 4.32 15.55
CA PRO A 36 6.20 4.30 17.00
C PRO A 36 7.67 4.17 17.42
N GLN A 37 8.01 4.70 18.60
CA GLN A 37 9.34 4.51 19.17
C GLN A 37 9.65 3.02 19.35
N GLY A 38 10.87 2.62 18.99
CA GLY A 38 11.32 1.22 19.07
C GLY A 38 10.96 0.35 17.86
N VAL A 39 10.24 0.88 16.86
CA VAL A 39 10.06 0.21 15.57
C VAL A 39 11.23 0.58 14.66
N ASP A 40 12.18 -0.34 14.53
CA ASP A 40 13.34 -0.21 13.64
C ASP A 40 13.09 -0.98 12.33
N VAL A 41 12.70 -0.27 11.29
CA VAL A 41 12.38 -0.85 9.97
C VAL A 41 13.02 -0.02 8.86
N THR A 42 13.56 -0.71 7.85
CA THR A 42 13.99 -0.08 6.61
C THR A 42 12.91 -0.26 5.55
N LEU A 43 12.48 0.85 4.93
CA LEU A 43 11.41 0.84 3.94
C LEU A 43 12.00 1.01 2.54
N GLU A 44 11.75 0.02 1.69
CA GLU A 44 11.88 0.13 0.23
C GLU A 44 10.48 0.25 -0.37
N VAL A 45 10.32 1.20 -1.29
CA VAL A 45 9.03 1.53 -1.91
C VAL A 45 9.10 1.29 -3.40
N ILE A 46 8.06 0.67 -3.96
CA ILE A 46 7.90 0.54 -5.41
C ILE A 46 6.46 0.90 -5.79
N SER A 47 6.32 1.93 -6.62
CA SER A 47 5.03 2.29 -7.21
C SER A 47 4.73 1.36 -8.38
N ILE A 48 3.72 0.51 -8.25
CA ILE A 48 3.33 -0.45 -9.30
C ILE A 48 2.26 0.16 -10.20
N LEU A 49 1.26 0.81 -9.61
CA LEU A 49 0.13 1.41 -10.32
C LEU A 49 -0.19 2.79 -9.74
N GLN A 50 -0.95 3.57 -10.52
CA GLN A 50 -1.42 4.89 -10.12
C GLN A 50 -2.89 5.06 -10.56
N LYS A 51 -3.74 4.14 -10.10
CA LYS A 51 -5.13 4.01 -10.55
C LYS A 51 -6.13 4.12 -9.39
N PRO A 52 -7.37 4.56 -9.63
CA PRO A 52 -8.45 4.25 -8.71
C PRO A 52 -8.69 2.73 -8.71
N SER A 53 -9.05 2.17 -7.55
CA SER A 53 -9.18 0.72 -7.35
C SER A 53 -10.24 0.09 -8.27
N ASN A 54 -11.32 0.81 -8.57
CA ASN A 54 -12.36 0.38 -9.52
C ASN A 54 -11.88 0.28 -11.00
N ALA A 55 -10.67 0.76 -11.32
CA ALA A 55 -10.07 0.65 -12.65
C ALA A 55 -8.93 -0.39 -12.69
N VAL A 56 -8.72 -1.15 -11.61
CA VAL A 56 -7.76 -2.26 -11.56
C VAL A 56 -8.26 -3.41 -12.42
N THR A 57 -7.43 -3.85 -13.36
CA THR A 57 -7.72 -4.94 -14.29
C THR A 57 -7.03 -6.25 -13.85
N LEU A 58 -7.38 -7.37 -14.48
CA LEU A 58 -6.66 -8.64 -14.26
C LEU A 58 -5.17 -8.56 -14.62
N ALA A 59 -4.81 -7.77 -15.64
CA ALA A 59 -3.40 -7.55 -16.00
C ALA A 59 -2.66 -6.77 -14.90
N ASP A 60 -3.34 -5.80 -14.28
CA ASP A 60 -2.80 -5.05 -13.14
C ASP A 60 -2.60 -5.97 -11.92
N LEU A 61 -3.56 -6.86 -11.64
CA LEU A 61 -3.44 -7.87 -10.58
C LEU A 61 -2.29 -8.84 -10.84
N ALA A 62 -2.11 -9.29 -12.09
CA ALA A 62 -1.01 -10.16 -12.47
C ALA A 62 0.36 -9.48 -12.27
N GLU A 63 0.48 -8.19 -12.60
CA GLU A 63 1.68 -7.40 -12.35
C GLU A 63 1.93 -7.20 -10.84
N LEU A 64 0.89 -6.87 -10.07
CA LEU A 64 0.98 -6.75 -8.61
C LEU A 64 1.43 -8.06 -7.97
N HIS A 65 0.86 -9.20 -8.39
CA HIS A 65 1.29 -10.53 -7.95
C HIS A 65 2.77 -10.76 -8.28
N ARG A 66 3.20 -10.48 -9.52
CA ARG A 66 4.58 -10.70 -9.96
C ARG A 66 5.57 -9.91 -9.10
N GLN A 67 5.24 -8.66 -8.80
CA GLN A 67 6.08 -7.77 -7.99
C GLN A 67 6.05 -8.17 -6.50
N GLY A 68 4.88 -8.46 -5.95
CA GLY A 68 4.71 -8.97 -4.59
C GLY A 68 5.49 -10.26 -4.36
N ARG A 69 5.39 -11.22 -5.28
CA ARG A 69 6.14 -12.47 -5.24
C ARG A 69 7.65 -12.22 -5.30
N LYS A 70 8.10 -11.36 -6.22
CA LYS A 70 9.53 -10.99 -6.32
C LYS A 70 10.04 -10.38 -5.01
N ALA A 71 9.26 -9.51 -4.38
CA ALA A 71 9.61 -8.90 -3.10
C ALA A 71 9.67 -9.95 -1.97
N LEU A 72 8.67 -10.83 -1.84
CA LEU A 72 8.62 -11.82 -0.77
C LEU A 72 9.74 -12.87 -0.88
N LEU A 73 10.20 -13.20 -2.09
CA LEU A 73 11.31 -14.14 -2.33
C LEU A 73 12.69 -13.58 -1.98
N ARG A 74 12.82 -12.26 -1.77
CA ARG A 74 14.10 -11.64 -1.39
C ARG A 74 14.44 -11.95 0.07
N ALA A 75 15.67 -12.36 0.34
CA ALA A 75 16.12 -12.68 1.69
C ALA A 75 16.17 -11.45 2.62
N ASP A 76 16.37 -10.26 2.07
CA ASP A 76 16.45 -8.98 2.78
C ASP A 76 15.10 -8.28 3.00
N VAL A 77 13.99 -8.96 2.69
CA VAL A 77 12.63 -8.45 2.89
C VAL A 77 11.93 -9.29 3.94
N ASP A 78 11.58 -8.69 5.08
CA ASP A 78 10.88 -9.38 6.17
C ASP A 78 9.35 -9.43 5.99
N GLY A 79 8.79 -8.41 5.32
CA GLY A 79 7.35 -8.30 5.11
C GLY A 79 6.98 -7.33 3.98
N LEU A 80 5.73 -7.46 3.54
CA LEU A 80 5.15 -6.70 2.42
C LEU A 80 3.93 -5.90 2.89
N VAL A 81 3.92 -4.60 2.59
CA VAL A 81 2.73 -3.74 2.68
C VAL A 81 2.28 -3.37 1.27
N ILE A 82 0.98 -3.41 1.01
CA ILE A 82 0.38 -2.94 -0.24
C ILE A 82 -0.61 -1.83 0.08
N THR A 83 -0.39 -0.62 -0.44
CA THR A 83 -1.40 0.45 -0.37
C THR A 83 -2.32 0.37 -1.58
N HIS A 84 -3.62 0.37 -1.33
CA HIS A 84 -4.66 0.18 -2.33
C HIS A 84 -5.86 1.11 -2.11
N GLY A 85 -6.58 1.42 -3.19
CA GLY A 85 -7.91 2.05 -3.06
C GLY A 85 -8.93 1.07 -2.46
N THR A 86 -9.84 1.58 -1.63
CA THR A 86 -10.74 0.77 -0.82
C THR A 86 -11.88 0.13 -1.61
N ASP A 87 -12.30 0.71 -2.75
CA ASP A 87 -13.44 0.19 -3.54
C ASP A 87 -13.28 -1.26 -4.00
N THR A 88 -12.04 -1.71 -4.25
CA THR A 88 -11.76 -3.10 -4.70
C THR A 88 -10.60 -3.75 -3.93
N LEU A 89 -10.39 -3.28 -2.70
CA LEU A 89 -9.31 -3.79 -1.85
C LEU A 89 -9.54 -5.26 -1.51
N GLU A 90 -10.79 -5.65 -1.23
CA GLU A 90 -11.15 -7.00 -0.81
C GLU A 90 -10.89 -8.05 -1.90
N GLU A 91 -11.18 -7.75 -3.16
CA GLU A 91 -10.93 -8.64 -4.29
C GLU A 91 -9.43 -8.81 -4.54
N THR A 92 -8.67 -7.71 -4.41
CA THR A 92 -7.20 -7.74 -4.54
C THR A 92 -6.58 -8.55 -3.40
N ALA A 93 -7.05 -8.36 -2.17
CA ALA A 93 -6.61 -9.13 -1.02
C ALA A 93 -6.90 -10.63 -1.17
N TYR A 94 -8.11 -10.97 -1.62
CA TYR A 94 -8.48 -12.35 -1.87
C TYR A 94 -7.60 -12.98 -2.96
N PHE A 95 -7.40 -12.30 -4.09
CA PHE A 95 -6.53 -12.78 -5.16
C PHE A 95 -5.08 -13.01 -4.70
N LEU A 96 -4.51 -12.09 -3.94
CA LEU A 96 -3.13 -12.23 -3.45
C LEU A 96 -3.00 -13.29 -2.36
N SER A 97 -4.03 -13.48 -1.52
CA SER A 97 -4.05 -14.55 -0.52
C SER A 97 -3.96 -15.96 -1.13
N LEU A 98 -4.49 -16.12 -2.35
CA LEU A 98 -4.46 -17.39 -3.08
C LEU A 98 -3.18 -17.61 -3.89
N THR A 99 -2.45 -16.54 -4.21
CA THR A 99 -1.38 -16.59 -5.22
C THR A 99 0.00 -16.28 -4.66
N LEU A 100 0.13 -15.48 -3.60
CA LEU A 100 1.41 -15.17 -2.97
C LEU A 100 1.86 -16.30 -2.02
N PRO A 101 3.18 -16.50 -1.85
CA PRO A 101 3.70 -17.37 -0.81
C PRO A 101 3.32 -16.84 0.58
N ALA A 102 3.07 -17.75 1.52
CA ALA A 102 2.61 -17.42 2.88
C ALA A 102 3.76 -17.40 3.92
N ASP A 103 5.02 -17.40 3.49
CA ASP A 103 6.18 -17.52 4.37
C ASP A 103 6.48 -16.23 5.16
N LYS A 104 5.98 -15.09 4.68
CA LYS A 104 6.23 -13.75 5.24
C LYS A 104 4.94 -12.94 5.28
N PRO A 105 4.77 -12.03 6.25
CA PRO A 105 3.57 -11.19 6.35
C PRO A 105 3.34 -10.36 5.09
N CYS A 106 2.09 -10.35 4.62
CA CYS A 106 1.61 -9.46 3.57
C CYS A 106 0.37 -8.73 4.08
N VAL A 107 0.45 -7.41 4.22
CA VAL A 107 -0.64 -6.57 4.72
C VAL A 107 -1.10 -5.62 3.63
N ILE A 108 -2.39 -5.61 3.34
CA ILE A 108 -3.00 -4.66 2.40
C ILE A 108 -3.76 -3.62 3.20
N THR A 109 -3.57 -2.35 2.86
CA THR A 109 -4.19 -1.24 3.56
C THR A 109 -4.68 -0.16 2.59
N GLY A 110 -5.63 0.64 3.05
CA GLY A 110 -6.25 1.73 2.29
C GLY A 110 -6.63 2.88 3.23
N SER A 111 -7.28 3.91 2.68
CA SER A 111 -7.85 4.98 3.49
C SER A 111 -9.17 5.46 2.91
N GLN A 112 -10.11 5.78 3.79
CA GLN A 112 -11.40 6.35 3.40
C GLN A 112 -11.30 7.86 3.15
N ARG A 113 -10.30 8.51 3.74
CA ARG A 113 -10.00 9.94 3.53
C ARG A 113 -8.64 10.12 2.86
N ALA A 114 -8.55 11.07 1.95
CA ALA A 114 -7.30 11.44 1.30
C ALA A 114 -6.31 12.03 2.32
N PRO A 115 -4.98 11.97 2.07
CA PRO A 115 -3.97 12.47 3.00
C PRO A 115 -4.12 13.93 3.44
N HIS A 116 -4.66 14.80 2.58
CA HIS A 116 -4.82 16.23 2.87
C HIS A 116 -6.14 16.58 3.57
N GLN A 117 -7.05 15.62 3.76
CA GLN A 117 -8.34 15.87 4.41
C GLN A 117 -8.18 15.89 5.93
N LEU A 118 -8.90 16.79 6.58
CA LEU A 118 -8.94 16.86 8.05
C LEU A 118 -9.40 15.52 8.63
N GLY A 119 -8.65 15.00 9.60
CA GLY A 119 -8.93 13.71 10.22
C GLY A 119 -8.69 12.52 9.29
N THR A 120 -7.70 12.62 8.39
CA THR A 120 -7.29 11.51 7.52
C THR A 120 -6.87 10.27 8.33
N ASP A 121 -7.27 9.10 7.84
CA ASP A 121 -6.89 7.79 8.36
C ASP A 121 -5.65 7.21 7.65
N ALA A 122 -5.21 7.82 6.54
CA ALA A 122 -4.14 7.31 5.68
C ALA A 122 -2.84 7.00 6.45
N PHE A 123 -2.31 7.96 7.20
CA PHE A 123 -1.00 7.80 7.85
C PHE A 123 -1.04 6.76 8.98
N LYS A 124 -2.14 6.72 9.74
CA LYS A 124 -2.30 5.73 10.82
C LYS A 124 -2.46 4.33 10.25
N ASN A 125 -3.26 4.16 9.21
CA ASN A 125 -3.47 2.86 8.56
C ASN A 125 -2.17 2.32 7.93
N ILE A 126 -1.33 3.19 7.35
CA ILE A 126 -0.03 2.79 6.81
C ILE A 126 0.94 2.42 7.93
N CYS A 127 1.01 3.23 8.99
CA CYS A 127 1.81 2.92 10.17
C CYS A 127 1.45 1.54 10.73
N ASP A 128 0.17 1.29 10.97
CA ASP A 128 -0.30 0.00 11.52
C ASP A 128 0.01 -1.15 10.57
N ALA A 129 -0.13 -0.95 9.26
CA ALA A 129 0.23 -1.96 8.27
C ALA A 129 1.73 -2.28 8.26
N ILE A 130 2.60 -1.27 8.39
CA ILE A 130 4.05 -1.45 8.49
C ILE A 130 4.40 -2.23 9.76
N VAL A 131 3.84 -1.83 10.91
CA VAL A 131 4.08 -2.52 12.18
C VAL A 131 3.61 -3.97 12.13
N ALA A 132 2.44 -4.22 11.55
CA ALA A 132 1.92 -5.58 11.37
C ALA A 132 2.79 -6.41 10.40
N ALA A 133 3.26 -5.83 9.30
CA ALA A 133 4.11 -6.53 8.34
C ALA A 133 5.53 -6.80 8.87
N ALA A 134 6.01 -5.97 9.81
CA ALA A 134 7.33 -6.11 10.43
C ALA A 134 7.34 -7.11 11.61
N ASN A 135 6.18 -7.61 12.04
CA ASN A 135 6.08 -8.56 13.14
C ASN A 135 5.86 -9.98 12.58
N PRO A 136 6.89 -10.85 12.54
CA PRO A 136 6.69 -12.24 12.16
C PRO A 136 5.82 -12.95 13.19
N ASN A 137 4.83 -13.73 12.72
CA ASN A 137 4.11 -14.69 13.57
C ASN A 137 5.03 -15.81 14.04
#